data_AF-A0A2G9TW99-F1
#
_entry.id   AF-A0A2G9TW99-F1
#
_cell.length_a   1.000
_cell.length_b   1.000
_cell.length_c   1.000
_cell.angle_alpha   90.00
_cell.angle_beta   90.00
_cell.angle_gamma   90.00
#
_symmetry.space_group_name_H-M   'P 1'
#
loop_
_entity.id
_entity.type
_entity.pdbx_description
1 polymer ?
#
loop_
_entity_poly.entity_id
_entity_poly.type
_entity_poly.pdbx_seq_one_letter_code
_entity_poly.pdbx_strand_id
1 'polypeptide(L)'
;IRMRVPAGAPVPFWLAVRNKLPVLARISRPSNGTIAVVGTVLLTGTAVFAVTLYPKIENDYYKNAQMEERAQLRGTREELAHGQRVWSDPFGKK
;
A
#
# COMPACT_ATOMS: atom_id res chain seq x y z
N ILE A 1 16.18 22.18 25.76
CA ILE A 1 15.82 22.66 27.13
C ILE A 1 15.49 21.43 27.98
N ARG A 2 16.35 21.07 28.94
CA ARG A 2 16.15 19.94 29.84
C ARG A 2 15.22 20.44 30.95
N MET A 3 13.91 20.21 30.83
CA MET A 3 12.98 20.49 31.94
C MET A 3 13.30 19.50 33.06
N ARG A 4 13.89 19.98 34.14
CA ARG A 4 14.00 19.23 35.39
C ARG A 4 12.73 19.49 36.17
N VAL A 5 11.96 18.44 36.43
CA VAL A 5 10.81 18.51 37.33
C VAL A 5 11.36 18.79 38.75
N PRO A 6 10.93 19.86 39.43
CA PRO A 6 11.35 20.13 40.79
C PRO A 6 10.84 19.02 41.74
N ALA A 7 11.67 18.64 42.71
CA ALA A 7 11.29 17.63 43.69
C ALA A 7 10.05 18.09 44.47
N GLY A 8 8.98 17.28 44.45
CA GLY A 8 7.73 17.56 45.17
C GLY A 8 6.55 18.04 44.32
N ALA A 9 6.73 18.32 43.02
CA ALA A 9 5.61 18.67 42.14
C ALA A 9 4.85 17.42 41.67
N PRO A 10 3.50 17.41 41.66
CA PRO A 10 2.74 16.31 41.10
C PRO A 10 3.00 16.22 39.60
N VAL A 11 3.63 15.12 39.17
CA VAL A 11 3.90 14.87 37.75
C VAL A 11 2.70 14.20 37.10
N PRO A 12 2.19 14.73 35.98
CA PRO A 12 1.20 14.03 35.17
C PRO A 12 1.72 12.66 34.76
N PHE A 13 0.85 11.66 34.76
CA PHE A 13 1.20 10.26 34.42
C PHE A 13 2.03 10.16 33.13
N TRP A 14 1.60 10.86 32.07
CA TRP A 14 2.28 10.90 30.78
C TRP A 14 3.69 11.51 30.83
N LEU A 15 3.91 12.48 31.72
CA LEU A 15 5.24 13.08 31.93
C LEU A 15 6.18 12.09 32.64
N ALA A 16 5.66 11.33 33.60
CA ALA A 16 6.42 10.30 34.30
C ALA A 16 6.84 9.16 33.36
N VAL A 17 5.94 8.71 32.47
CA VAL A 17 6.25 7.71 31.43
C VAL A 17 7.31 8.23 30.46
N ARG A 18 7.17 9.47 29.99
CA ARG A 18 8.14 10.09 29.07
C ARG A 18 9.53 10.25 29.69
N ASN A 19 9.61 10.52 31.00
CA ASN A 19 10.88 10.64 31.72
C ASN A 19 11.59 9.28 31.92
N LYS A 20 10.84 8.18 32.07
CA LYS A 20 11.42 6.83 32.19
C LYS A 20 11.89 6.24 30.86
N LEU A 21 11.35 6.71 29.73
CA LEU A 21 11.65 6.20 28.40
C LEU A 21 12.30 7.29 27.52
N PRO A 22 13.63 7.52 27.64
CA PRO A 22 14.33 8.60 26.95
C PRO A 22 14.29 8.49 25.41
N VAL A 23 14.02 7.30 24.88
CA VAL A 23 13.81 7.06 23.44
C VAL A 23 12.54 7.76 22.93
N LEU A 24 11.44 7.71 23.69
CA LEU A 24 10.19 8.39 23.34
C LEU A 24 10.35 9.91 23.35
N ALA A 25 11.22 10.44 24.23
CA ALA A 25 11.54 11.86 24.24
C ALA A 25 12.27 12.31 22.96
N ARG A 26 13.12 11.46 22.35
CA ARG A 26 13.77 11.76 21.07
C ARG A 26 12.80 11.76 19.88
N ILE A 27 11.77 10.92 19.92
CA ILE A 27 10.77 10.80 18.85
C ILE A 27 9.73 11.93 18.91
N SER A 28 9.58 12.60 20.06
CA SER A 28 8.51 13.58 20.32
C SER A 28 8.51 14.85 19.45
N ARG A 29 9.58 15.12 18.69
CA ARG A 29 9.66 16.23 17.73
C ARG A 29 10.40 15.75 16.48
N PRO A 30 9.77 14.94 15.62
CA PRO A 30 10.38 14.55 14.36
C PRO A 30 10.56 15.80 13.50
N SER A 31 11.64 15.85 12.71
CA SER A 31 11.82 16.94 11.75
C SER A 31 10.78 16.84 10.62
N ASN A 32 10.47 17.95 9.96
CA ASN A 32 9.58 17.95 8.79
C ASN A 32 10.06 16.97 7.71
N GLY A 33 11.38 16.84 7.51
CA GLY A 33 11.96 15.89 6.58
C GLY A 33 11.71 14.43 6.99
N THR A 34 11.80 14.12 8.28
CA THR A 34 11.48 12.77 8.80
C THR A 34 10.01 12.43 8.57
N ILE A 35 9.09 13.38 8.83
CA ILE A 35 7.66 13.18 8.59
C ILE A 35 7.39 12.95 7.10
N ALA A 36 7.99 13.77 6.23
CA ALA A 36 7.84 13.64 4.78
C ALA A 36 8.29 12.26 4.28
N VAL A 37 9.50 11.81 4.66
CA VAL A 37 10.02 10.51 4.23
C VAL A 37 9.15 9.36 4.73
N VAL A 38 8.76 9.36 6.00
CA VAL A 38 7.89 8.31 6.57
C VAL A 38 6.53 8.29 5.86
N GLY A 39 5.95 9.47 5.60
CA GLY A 39 4.72 9.59 4.85
C GLY A 39 4.84 9.00 3.44
N THR A 40 5.89 9.36 2.70
CA THR A 40 6.12 8.85 1.35
C THR A 40 6.32 7.33 1.34
N VAL A 41 7.09 6.79 2.28
CA VAL A 41 7.33 5.34 2.38
C VAL A 41 6.03 4.59 2.67
N LEU A 42 5.23 5.09 3.62
CA LEU A 42 3.93 4.48 3.92
C LEU A 42 3.00 4.51 2.71
N LEU A 43 2.88 5.66 2.05
CA LEU A 43 1.97 5.84 0.93
C LEU A 43 2.38 5.03 -0.30
N THR A 44 3.68 4.93 -0.56
CA THR A 44 4.22 4.07 -1.63
C THR A 44 4.04 2.60 -1.28
N GLY A 45 4.30 2.22 -0.02
CA GLY A 45 4.14 0.85 0.45
C GLY A 45 2.70 0.36 0.37
N THR A 46 1.72 1.19 0.75
CA THR A 46 0.30 0.83 0.63
C THR A 46 -0.13 0.70 -0.82
N ALA A 47 0.32 1.60 -1.71
CA ALA A 47 0.05 1.50 -3.14
C ALA A 47 0.61 0.20 -3.74
N VAL A 48 1.85 -0.16 -3.42
CA VAL A 48 2.46 -1.43 -3.87
C VAL A 48 1.71 -2.63 -3.31
N PHE A 49 1.35 -2.61 -2.02
CA PHE A 49 0.58 -3.68 -1.38
C PHE A 49 -0.79 -3.90 -2.07
N ALA A 50 -1.52 -2.82 -2.34
CA ALA A 50 -2.84 -2.85 -2.98
C ALA A 50 -2.79 -3.45 -4.40
N VAL A 51 -1.70 -3.26 -5.14
CA VAL A 51 -1.58 -3.78 -6.51
C VAL A 51 -0.99 -5.19 -6.54
N THR A 52 -0.08 -5.53 -5.62
CA THR A 52 0.72 -6.76 -5.72
C THR A 52 0.26 -7.90 -4.81
N LEU A 53 -0.18 -7.56 -3.59
CA LEU A 53 -0.49 -8.53 -2.54
C LEU A 53 -1.99 -8.69 -2.37
N TYR A 54 -2.74 -7.58 -2.37
CA TYR A 54 -4.20 -7.61 -2.21
C TYR A 54 -4.89 -8.53 -3.25
N PRO A 55 -4.55 -8.50 -4.55
CA PRO A 55 -5.20 -9.39 -5.51
C PRO A 55 -4.84 -10.88 -5.33
N LYS A 56 -3.71 -11.16 -4.67
CA LYS A 56 -3.29 -12.54 -4.37
C LYS A 56 -4.04 -13.11 -3.16
N ILE A 57 -4.43 -12.25 -2.23
CA ILE A 57 -5.24 -12.62 -1.05
C ILE A 57 -6.70 -12.81 -1.49
N GLU A 58 -7.25 -11.86 -2.26
CA GLU A 58 -8.62 -11.91 -2.81
C GLU A 58 -8.72 -12.61 -4.18
N ASN A 59 -7.89 -13.62 -4.44
CA ASN A 59 -7.76 -14.26 -5.76
C ASN A 59 -9.12 -14.72 -6.35
N ASP A 60 -9.97 -15.32 -5.52
CA ASP A 60 -11.27 -15.84 -5.97
C ASP A 60 -12.25 -14.72 -6.35
N TYR A 61 -12.21 -13.58 -5.66
CA TYR A 61 -13.01 -12.41 -6.02
C TYR A 61 -12.61 -11.88 -7.40
N TYR A 62 -11.29 -11.71 -7.64
CA TYR A 62 -10.80 -11.18 -8.91
C TYR A 62 -11.01 -12.15 -10.08
N LYS A 63 -10.93 -13.47 -9.85
CA LYS A 63 -11.26 -14.47 -10.88
C LYS A 63 -12.73 -14.41 -11.27
N ASN A 64 -13.63 -14.33 -10.29
CA ASN A 64 -15.07 -14.27 -10.54
C ASN A 64 -15.45 -12.97 -11.25
N ALA A 65 -14.90 -11.83 -10.81
CA ALA A 65 -15.10 -10.54 -11.46
C ALA A 65 -14.62 -10.56 -12.93
N GLN A 66 -13.45 -11.14 -13.21
CA GLN A 66 -12.97 -11.29 -14.59
C GLN A 66 -13.85 -12.20 -15.44
N MET A 67 -14.40 -13.26 -14.86
CA MET A 67 -15.34 -14.14 -15.57
C MET A 67 -16.64 -13.42 -15.89
N GLU A 68 -17.15 -12.63 -14.95
CA GLU A 68 -18.37 -11.85 -15.12
C GLU A 68 -18.19 -10.72 -16.15
N GLU A 69 -17.10 -9.96 -16.06
CA GLU A 69 -16.75 -8.94 -17.06
C GLU A 69 -16.55 -9.57 -18.45
N ARG A 70 -15.91 -10.74 -18.54
CA ARG A 70 -15.80 -11.48 -19.82
C ARG A 70 -17.14 -12.00 -20.32
N ALA A 71 -18.07 -12.36 -19.45
CA ALA A 71 -19.41 -12.77 -19.85
C ALA A 71 -20.23 -11.57 -20.38
N GLN A 72 -19.95 -10.35 -19.91
CA GLN A 72 -20.56 -9.12 -20.39
C GLN A 72 -19.99 -8.65 -21.73
N LEU A 73 -18.76 -9.03 -22.06
CA LEU A 73 -18.20 -8.88 -23.41
C LEU A 73 -18.91 -9.84 -24.36
N ARG A 74 -19.99 -9.35 -25.00
CA ARG A 74 -20.81 -10.08 -26.00
C ARG A 74 -20.07 -10.49 -27.28
N GLY A 75 -18.73 -10.42 -27.31
CA GLY A 75 -17.90 -10.75 -28.46
C GLY A 75 -17.26 -12.12 -28.31
N THR A 76 -17.18 -12.87 -29.41
CA THR A 76 -16.41 -14.12 -29.44
C THR A 76 -14.91 -13.81 -29.27
N ARG A 77 -14.12 -14.75 -28.72
CA ARG A 77 -12.65 -14.58 -28.55
C ARG A 77 -11.99 -14.18 -29.86
N GLU A 78 -12.53 -14.69 -30.96
CA GLU A 78 -12.09 -14.46 -32.33
C GLU A 78 -12.36 -13.03 -32.82
N GLU A 79 -13.45 -12.41 -32.35
CA GLU A 79 -13.90 -11.07 -32.77
C GLU A 79 -13.15 -9.96 -32.03
N LEU A 80 -12.89 -10.15 -30.73
CA LEU A 80 -12.09 -9.25 -29.91
C LEU A 80 -10.59 -9.28 -30.26
N ALA A 81 -10.13 -10.35 -30.92
CA ALA A 81 -8.73 -10.50 -31.29
C ALA A 81 -8.32 -9.64 -32.49
N HIS A 82 -9.24 -8.94 -33.20
CA HIS A 82 -8.94 -8.04 -34.34
C HIS A 82 -7.87 -8.56 -35.33
N GLY A 83 -7.84 -9.87 -35.59
CA GLY A 83 -6.84 -10.49 -36.48
C GLY A 83 -5.46 -10.78 -35.85
N GLN A 84 -5.21 -10.42 -34.59
CA GLN A 84 -4.00 -10.77 -33.83
C GLN A 84 -4.07 -12.19 -33.24
N ARG A 85 -4.36 -13.18 -34.09
CA ARG A 85 -4.28 -14.59 -33.66
C ARG A 85 -2.80 -14.96 -33.58
N VAL A 86 -2.34 -15.40 -32.40
CA VAL A 86 -0.97 -15.95 -32.18
C VAL A 86 -0.65 -17.17 -33.09
N TRP A 87 -1.66 -17.70 -33.77
CA TRP A 87 -1.69 -18.95 -34.54
C TRP A 87 -2.02 -18.69 -36.02
N SER A 88 -2.39 -17.45 -36.39
CA SER A 88 -2.53 -17.11 -37.80
C SER A 88 -1.13 -17.03 -38.39
N ASP A 89 -0.81 -17.94 -39.30
CA ASP A 89 0.44 -17.93 -40.06
C ASP A 89 0.66 -16.52 -40.66
N PRO A 90 1.71 -15.79 -40.24
CA PRO A 90 1.98 -14.44 -40.74
C PRO A 90 2.40 -14.42 -42.22
N PHE A 91 2.60 -15.58 -42.85
CA PHE A 91 3.01 -15.70 -44.26
C PHE A 91 1.92 -16.21 -45.20
N GLY A 92 0.67 -16.36 -44.73
CA GLY A 92 -0.49 -16.58 -45.59
C GLY A 92 -0.34 -17.76 -46.55
N LYS A 93 0.21 -18.89 -46.09
CA LYS A 93 0.23 -20.09 -46.93
C LYS A 93 -1.14 -20.77 -46.89
N LYS A 94 -1.86 -20.67 -48.02
CA LYS A 94 -3.07 -21.46 -48.31
C LYS A 94 -2.73 -22.93 -48.49
#